data_AF-A0A9E0MHT3-F1
#
_entry.id   AF-A0A9E0MHT3-F1
#
_cell.length_a   1.000
_cell.length_b   1.000
_cell.length_c   1.000
_cell.angle_alpha   90.00
_cell.angle_beta   90.00
_cell.angle_gamma   90.00
#
_symmetry.space_group_name_H-M   'P 1'
#
loop_
_entity.id
_entity.type
_entity.pdbx_description
1 polymer ?
#
loop_
_entity_poly.entity_id
_entity_poly.type
_entity_poly.pdbx_seq_one_letter_code
_entity_poly.pdbx_strand_id
1 'polypeptide(L)' 'RRLRHMPLRLSVFIETGRAAIDSVMARHEMVRHLVGNGWLHLFRIDPETSFIEQHRNGAWFAVPADE' A
#
# COMPACT_ATOMS: atom_id res chain seq x y z
N ARG A 1 -2.57 -1.49 35.54
CA ARG A 1 -2.39 -2.29 34.30
C ARG A 1 -2.66 -1.37 33.11
N ARG A 2 -1.67 -1.08 32.25
CA ARG A 2 -1.85 -0.18 31.12
C ARG A 2 -2.30 -0.99 29.90
N LEU A 3 -3.58 -0.93 29.56
CA LEU A 3 -4.09 -1.53 28.33
C LEU A 3 -3.52 -0.71 27.16
N ARG A 4 -2.65 -1.34 26.37
CA ARG A 4 -2.08 -0.74 25.16
C ARG A 4 -2.50 -1.64 24.01
N HIS A 5 -3.36 -1.13 23.12
CA HIS A 5 -3.70 -1.87 21.91
C HIS A 5 -2.44 -2.08 21.08
N MET A 6 -2.26 -3.31 20.59
CA MET A 6 -1.25 -3.58 19.58
C MET A 6 -1.78 -3.01 18.25
N PRO A 7 -1.10 -2.04 17.62
CA PRO A 7 -1.57 -1.46 16.38
C PRO A 7 -1.61 -2.54 15.30
N LEU A 8 -2.80 -2.83 14.78
CA LEU A 8 -2.97 -3.71 13.63
C LEU A 8 -2.53 -2.96 12.39
N ARG A 9 -1.59 -3.53 11.62
CA ARG A 9 -1.22 -3.03 10.30
C ARG A 9 -1.99 -3.85 9.27
N LEU A 10 -2.74 -3.17 8.41
CA LEU A 10 -3.52 -3.82 7.38
C LEU A 10 -2.72 -3.87 6.08
N SER A 11 -2.71 -5.04 5.45
CA SER A 11 -2.25 -5.21 4.06
C SER A 11 -3.45 -5.06 3.14
N VAL A 12 -3.34 -4.17 2.15
CA VAL A 12 -4.39 -3.87 1.17
C VAL A 12 -3.85 -4.18 -0.21
N PHE A 13 -4.57 -5.01 -0.96
CA PHE A 13 -4.25 -5.38 -2.34
C PHE A 13 -5.30 -4.77 -3.26
N ILE A 14 -4.86 -4.02 -4.27
CA ILE A 14 -5.75 -3.38 -5.25
C ILE A 14 -5.30 -3.78 -6.65
N GLU A 15 -6.20 -4.37 -7.43
CA GLU A 15 -5.96 -4.66 -8.85
C GLU A 15 -6.21 -3.39 -9.68
N THR A 16 -5.14 -2.68 -10.03
CA THR A 16 -5.21 -1.43 -10.79
C THR A 16 -3.80 -0.93 -11.21
N GLY A 17 -3.76 0.11 -12.04
CA GLY A 17 -2.52 0.77 -12.44
C GLY A 17 -1.95 1.75 -11.40
N ARG A 18 -0.63 1.99 -11.43
CA ARG A 18 0.08 2.95 -10.53
C ARG A 18 -0.59 4.32 -10.50
N ALA A 19 -0.84 4.87 -11.69
CA ALA A 19 -1.37 6.22 -11.85
C ALA A 19 -2.74 6.42 -11.18
N ALA A 20 -3.59 5.38 -11.15
CA ALA A 20 -4.89 5.46 -10.50
C ALA A 20 -4.74 5.59 -8.97
N ILE A 21 -3.87 4.76 -8.37
CA ILE A 21 -3.56 4.82 -6.93
C ILE A 21 -2.90 6.15 -6.59
N ASP A 22 -1.90 6.56 -7.37
CA ASP A 22 -1.14 7.79 -7.15
C ASP A 22 -2.07 9.02 -7.22
N SER A 23 -3.02 9.04 -8.15
CA SER A 23 -4.06 10.08 -8.25
C SER A 23 -4.96 10.12 -7.01
N VAL A 24 -5.38 8.96 -6.49
CA VAL A 24 -6.19 8.91 -5.25
C VAL A 24 -5.38 9.42 -4.05
N MET A 25 -4.13 9.00 -3.91
CA MET A 25 -3.24 9.48 -2.83
C MET A 25 -2.96 10.98 -2.95
N ALA A 26 -2.84 11.53 -4.16
CA ALA A 26 -2.66 12.96 -4.38
C ALA A 26 -3.90 13.78 -4.01
N ARG A 27 -5.11 13.24 -4.27
CA ARG A 27 -6.39 13.89 -3.95
C ARG A 27 -6.77 13.80 -2.47
N HIS A 28 -6.32 12.77 -1.77
CA HIS A 28 -6.77 12.48 -0.40
C HIS A 28 -5.59 12.39 0.58
N GLU A 29 -5.33 13.49 1.28
CA GLU A 29 -4.26 13.61 2.27
C GLU A 29 -4.30 12.50 3.34
N MET A 30 -5.49 12.15 3.83
CA MET A 30 -5.65 11.08 4.82
C MET A 30 -5.14 9.73 4.29
N VAL A 31 -5.45 9.38 3.04
CA VAL A 31 -4.99 8.12 2.43
C VAL A 31 -3.48 8.14 2.29
N ARG A 32 -2.92 9.26 1.81
CA ARG A 32 -1.47 9.45 1.74
C ARG A 32 -0.79 9.28 3.10
N HIS A 33 -1.39 9.79 4.18
CA HIS A 33 -0.86 9.63 5.54
C HIS A 33 -0.97 8.20 6.07
N LEU A 34 -2.05 7.48 5.75
CA LEU A 34 -2.21 6.08 6.14
C LEU A 34 -1.13 5.21 5.49
N VAL A 35 -0.87 5.40 4.20
CA VAL A 35 0.16 4.65 3.47
C VAL A 35 1.56 5.11 3.87
N GLY A 36 1.82 6.41 3.84
CA GLY A 36 3.14 7.00 4.07
C GLY A 36 3.68 6.80 5.49
N ASN A 37 2.80 6.77 6.50
CA ASN A 37 3.19 6.48 7.88
C ASN A 37 3.11 4.98 8.23
N GLY A 38 2.84 4.11 7.24
CA GLY A 38 2.85 2.66 7.39
C GLY A 38 1.68 2.08 8.20
N TRP A 39 0.55 2.81 8.30
CA TRP A 39 -0.69 2.26 8.84
C TRP A 39 -1.33 1.24 7.89
N LEU A 40 -1.19 1.48 6.59
CA LEU A 40 -1.58 0.56 5.52
C LEU A 40 -0.34 0.15 4.72
N HIS A 41 -0.15 -1.16 4.58
CA HIS A 41 0.78 -1.71 3.59
C HIS A 41 0.03 -1.84 2.27
N LEU A 42 0.33 -0.95 1.34
CA LEU A 42 -0.37 -0.87 0.07
C LEU A 42 0.35 -1.70 -0.99
N PHE A 43 -0.36 -2.69 -1.52
CA PHE A 43 0.05 -3.53 -2.62
C PHE A 43 -0.87 -3.26 -3.81
N ARG A 44 -0.29 -3.29 -5.00
CA ARG A 44 -1.05 -3.32 -6.23
C ARG A 44 -0.76 -4.59 -7.00
N ILE A 45 -1.79 -5.08 -7.67
CA ILE A 45 -1.72 -6.18 -8.62
C ILE A 45 -1.89 -5.55 -9.99
N ASP A 46 -0.92 -5.74 -10.86
CA ASP A 46 -1.00 -5.29 -12.24
C ASP A 46 -2.07 -6.13 -12.99
N PRO A 47 -3.10 -5.50 -13.57
CA PRO A 47 -4.22 -6.23 -14.16
C PRO A 47 -3.84 -7.00 -15.44
N GLU A 48 -2.73 -6.67 -16.09
CA GLU A 48 -2.29 -7.32 -17.33
C GLU A 48 -1.29 -8.45 -17.05
N THR A 49 -0.38 -8.23 -16.10
CA THR A 49 0.75 -9.12 -15.84
C THR A 49 0.63 -9.92 -14.54
N SER A 50 -0.35 -9.60 -13.69
CA SER A 50 -0.50 -10.13 -12.33
C SER A 50 0.70 -9.84 -11.41
N PHE A 51 1.64 -8.98 -11.82
CA PHE A 51 2.78 -8.62 -10.99
C PHE A 51 2.34 -7.83 -9.77
N ILE A 52 2.87 -8.22 -8.60
CA ILE A 52 2.59 -7.56 -7.34
C ILE A 52 3.70 -6.57 -7.04
N GLU A 53 3.30 -5.35 -6.70
CA GLU A 53 4.21 -4.33 -6.25
C GLU A 53 3.71 -3.69 -4.97
N GLN A 54 4.63 -3.34 -4.08
CA GLN A 54 4.32 -2.65 -2.85
C GLN A 54 4.76 -1.20 -2.92
N HIS A 55 3.90 -0.30 -2.46
CA HIS A 55 4.26 1.09 -2.25
C HIS A 55 4.95 1.27 -0.89
N ARG A 56 6.20 1.74 -0.89
CA ARG A 56 7.01 2.03 0.30
C ARG A 56 7.78 3.32 0.09
N ASN A 57 7.83 4.21 1.09
CA ASN A 57 8.64 5.44 1.06
C ASN A 57 8.43 6.31 -0.21
N GLY A 58 7.21 6.35 -0.75
CA GLY A 58 6.88 7.14 -1.94
C GLY A 58 7.27 6.50 -3.27
N ALA A 59 7.67 5.23 -3.29
CA ALA A 59 8.04 4.50 -4.49
C ALA A 59 7.42 3.11 -4.53
N TRP A 60 7.26 2.58 -5.75
CA TRP A 60 6.79 1.23 -6.02
C TRP A 60 7.96 0.27 -6.12
N PHE A 61 7.88 -0.86 -5.41
CA PHE A 61 8.88 -1.93 -5.44
C PHE A 61 8.21 -3.23 -5.82
N ALA A 62 8.81 -3.99 -6.74
CA ALA A 62 8.38 -5.35 -7.02
C ALA A 62 8.45 -6.19 -5.75
N VAL A 63 7.38 -6.92 -5.46
CA VAL A 63 7.38 -7.97 -4.44
C VAL A 63 7.93 -9.21 -5.15
N PRO A 64 9.08 -9.76 -4.71
CA PRO A 64 9.54 -11.03 -5.23
C PRO A 64 8.43 -12.06 -5.02
N ALA A 65 8.11 -12.85 -6.04
CA ALA A 65 7.49 -14.14 -5.78
C ALA A 65 8.57 -14.93 -5.02
N ASP A 66 8.39 -15.13 -3.72
CA ASP A 66 9.26 -16.03 -2.97
C ASP A 66 9.25 -17.40 -3.68
N GLU A 67 10.42 -18.06 -3.75
CA GLU A 67 10.65 -19.36 -4.39
C GLU A 67 9.80 -20.50 -3.80
#